data_AF-A0A524AE67-F1
#
_entry.id   AF-A0A524AE67-F1
#
_cell.length_a   1.000
_cell.length_b   1.000
_cell.length_c   1.000
_cell.angle_alpha   90.00
_cell.angle_beta   90.00
_cell.angle_gamma   90.00
#
_symmetry.space_group_name_H-M   'P 1'
#
loop_
_entity.id
_entity.type
_entity.pdbx_description
1 polymer ?
#
loop_
_entity_poly.entity_id
_entity_poly.type
_entity_poly.pdbx_seq_one_letter_code
_entity_poly.pdbx_strand_id
1 'polypeptide(L)'
;VEYNEPGRMHEYAISQGVHDEDIVLDFAGRRTYDTCYRARDIFQVQDVILVTQRYHLPRALLTCDGLNVNAVGYVADRTPYVHIRWYWIREIPALWNAWWDIHVKQPEPVLGEPLPIFP
;
A
#
# COMPACT_ATOMS: atom_id res chain seq x y z
N VAL A 1 21.75 -4.41 -8.45
CA VAL A 1 20.75 -3.41 -8.87
C VAL A 1 19.77 -3.29 -7.73
N GLU A 2 19.94 -2.27 -6.89
CA GLU A 2 19.00 -2.02 -5.79
C GLU A 2 17.74 -1.40 -6.42
N TYR A 3 16.64 -2.15 -6.40
CA TYR A 3 15.39 -1.73 -7.01
C TYR A 3 14.71 -0.74 -6.06
N ASN A 4 14.99 0.55 -6.24
CA ASN A 4 14.35 1.63 -5.50
C ASN A 4 13.02 2.01 -6.19
N GLU A 5 11.97 1.25 -5.90
CA GLU A 5 10.62 1.52 -6.41
C GLU A 5 10.09 2.90 -5.99
N PRO A 6 10.10 3.29 -4.68
CA PRO A 6 9.57 4.59 -4.28
C PRO A 6 10.31 5.76 -4.93
N GLY A 7 11.63 5.67 -5.08
CA GLY A 7 12.43 6.69 -5.77
C GLY A 7 12.05 6.85 -7.25
N ARG A 8 11.75 5.75 -7.95
CA ARG A 8 11.28 5.82 -9.35
C ARG A 8 9.88 6.40 -9.47
N MET A 9 9.01 6.09 -8.51
CA MET A 9 7.67 6.69 -8.44
C MET A 9 7.74 8.18 -8.14
N HIS A 10 8.66 8.60 -7.26
CA HIS A 10 8.96 9.99 -6.95
C HIS A 10 9.38 10.78 -8.18
N GLU A 11 10.45 10.32 -8.87
CA GLU A 11 10.94 10.94 -10.11
C GLU A 11 9.82 11.07 -11.15
N TYR A 12 8.99 10.03 -11.30
CA TYR A 12 7.85 10.06 -12.20
C TYR A 12 6.81 11.11 -11.78
N ALA A 13 6.40 11.14 -10.51
CA ALA A 13 5.41 12.10 -10.01
C ALA A 13 5.88 13.57 -10.21
N ILE A 14 7.13 13.87 -9.88
CA ILE A 14 7.74 15.18 -10.13
C ILE A 14 7.71 15.52 -11.63
N SER A 15 8.04 14.55 -12.50
CA SER A 15 7.99 14.76 -13.96
C SER A 15 6.58 15.05 -14.50
N GLN A 16 5.54 14.65 -13.76
CA GLN A 16 4.13 14.93 -14.07
C GLN A 16 3.64 16.24 -13.43
N GLY A 17 4.49 16.97 -12.70
CA GLY A 17 4.17 18.28 -12.11
C GLY A 17 3.63 18.24 -10.68
N VAL A 18 3.72 17.10 -9.98
CA VAL A 18 3.43 17.05 -8.53
C VAL A 18 4.55 17.79 -7.80
N HIS A 19 4.22 18.63 -6.81
CA HIS A 19 5.24 19.31 -6.02
C HIS A 19 5.92 18.33 -5.04
N ASP A 20 7.22 18.51 -4.81
CA ASP A 20 8.00 17.63 -3.94
C ASP A 20 7.48 17.59 -2.49
N GLU A 21 7.00 18.73 -2.00
CA GLU A 21 6.40 18.88 -0.66
C GLU A 21 5.09 18.08 -0.48
N ASP A 22 4.43 17.70 -1.57
CA ASP A 22 3.22 16.87 -1.56
C ASP A 22 3.54 15.35 -1.61
N ILE A 23 4.83 14.96 -1.67
CA ILE A 23 5.25 13.57 -1.82
C ILE A 23 6.05 13.10 -0.61
N VAL A 24 5.56 12.05 0.05
CA VAL A 24 6.28 11.35 1.11
C VAL A 24 6.57 9.92 0.66
N LEU A 25 7.82 9.48 0.81
CA LEU A 25 8.28 8.17 0.38
C LEU A 25 8.31 7.17 1.52
N ASP A 26 7.65 6.03 1.32
CA ASP A 26 7.74 4.89 2.23
C ASP A 26 8.68 3.81 1.67
N PHE A 27 9.91 3.75 2.18
CA PHE A 27 10.89 2.71 1.81
C PHE A 27 10.75 1.42 2.62
N ALA A 28 9.95 1.40 3.68
CA ALA A 28 9.81 0.26 4.59
C ALA A 28 8.50 -0.53 4.41
N GLY A 29 7.59 -0.05 3.57
CA GLY A 29 6.35 -0.74 3.18
C GLY A 29 6.60 -1.93 2.24
N ARG A 30 7.05 -3.06 2.77
CA ARG A 30 7.46 -4.24 1.97
C ARG A 30 6.31 -5.18 1.57
N ARG A 31 5.16 -5.04 2.23
CA ARG A 31 3.93 -5.81 1.96
C ARG A 31 2.72 -4.93 2.29
N THR A 32 1.56 -5.30 1.75
CA THR A 32 0.30 -4.54 1.90
C THR A 32 -0.08 -4.24 3.35
N TYR A 33 0.17 -5.18 4.27
CA TYR A 33 -0.05 -4.92 5.70
C TYR A 33 0.88 -3.85 6.26
N ASP A 34 2.17 -3.88 5.88
CA ASP A 34 3.13 -2.86 6.30
C ASP A 34 2.71 -1.50 5.78
N THR A 35 2.24 -1.41 4.53
CA THR A 35 1.70 -0.16 3.95
C THR A 35 0.53 0.39 4.76
N CYS A 36 -0.50 -0.42 5.03
CA CYS A 36 -1.68 0.04 5.78
C CYS A 36 -1.34 0.34 7.25
N TYR A 37 -0.48 -0.46 7.90
CA TYR A 37 -0.04 -0.22 9.27
C TYR A 37 0.76 1.07 9.36
N ARG A 38 1.74 1.26 8.48
CA ARG A 38 2.60 2.45 8.48
C ARG A 38 1.84 3.72 8.10
N ALA A 39 0.83 3.62 7.24
CA ALA A 39 -0.10 4.72 6.99
C ALA A 39 -0.70 5.27 8.31
N ARG A 40 -1.13 4.37 9.21
CA ARG A 40 -1.67 4.75 10.52
C ARG A 40 -0.59 5.20 11.51
N ASP A 41 0.47 4.42 11.69
CA ASP A 41 1.40 4.60 12.82
C ASP A 41 2.56 5.55 12.50
N ILE A 42 3.04 5.56 11.25
CA ILE A 42 4.16 6.41 10.82
C ILE A 42 3.63 7.71 10.22
N PHE A 43 2.74 7.61 9.23
CA PHE A 43 2.24 8.77 8.49
C PHE A 43 1.04 9.44 9.14
N GLN A 44 0.43 8.79 10.15
CA GLN A 44 -0.71 9.28 10.92
C GLN A 44 -1.92 9.70 10.07
N VAL A 45 -2.13 8.98 8.96
CA VAL A 45 -3.30 9.17 8.09
C VAL A 45 -4.38 8.15 8.41
N GLN A 46 -5.62 8.62 8.53
CA GLN A 46 -6.79 7.76 8.77
C GLN A 46 -7.60 7.53 7.50
N ASP A 47 -7.70 8.54 6.63
CA ASP A 47 -8.42 8.45 5.36
C ASP A 47 -7.44 8.39 4.20
N VAL A 48 -7.54 7.34 3.38
CA VAL A 48 -6.60 7.10 2.27
C VAL A 48 -7.29 6.67 0.98
N ILE A 49 -6.67 7.00 -0.15
CA ILE A 49 -7.03 6.45 -1.46
C ILE A 49 -5.98 5.41 -1.84
N LEU A 50 -6.38 4.15 -1.96
CA LEU A 50 -5.53 3.07 -2.44
C LEU A 50 -5.58 3.00 -3.97
N VAL A 51 -4.49 3.39 -4.62
CA VAL A 51 -4.33 3.34 -6.07
C VAL A 51 -3.57 2.06 -6.44
N THR A 52 -4.27 1.04 -6.95
CA THR A 52 -3.62 -0.24 -7.30
C THR A 52 -4.40 -1.02 -8.37
N GLN A 53 -3.88 -2.17 -8.76
CA GLN A 53 -4.51 -3.03 -9.78
C GLN A 53 -5.77 -3.69 -9.24
N ARG A 54 -6.74 -3.95 -10.12
CA ARG A 54 -8.05 -4.53 -9.76
C ARG A 54 -7.95 -5.82 -8.97
N TYR A 55 -7.02 -6.71 -9.35
CA TYR A 55 -6.86 -7.99 -8.67
C TYR A 55 -6.32 -7.83 -7.24
N HIS A 56 -5.50 -6.81 -6.98
CA HIS A 56 -4.88 -6.60 -5.66
C HIS A 56 -5.81 -5.83 -4.70
N LEU A 57 -6.66 -4.96 -5.25
CA LEU A 57 -7.45 -4.00 -4.48
C LEU A 57 -8.29 -4.61 -3.34
N PRO A 58 -8.98 -5.78 -3.51
CA PRO A 58 -9.77 -6.37 -2.42
C PRO A 58 -8.95 -6.65 -1.16
N ARG A 59 -7.72 -7.18 -1.32
CA ARG A 59 -6.84 -7.46 -0.19
C ARG A 59 -6.33 -6.20 0.47
N ALA A 60 -6.01 -5.17 -0.33
CA ALA A 60 -5.54 -3.89 0.18
C ALA A 60 -6.62 -3.20 1.03
N LEU A 61 -7.87 -3.16 0.53
CA LEU A 61 -9.02 -2.62 1.26
C LEU A 61 -9.29 -3.39 2.55
N LEU A 62 -9.35 -4.73 2.48
CA LEU A 62 -9.53 -5.59 3.66
C LEU A 62 -8.46 -5.31 4.74
N THR A 63 -7.20 -5.13 4.31
CA THR A 63 -6.08 -4.94 5.22
C THR A 63 -6.12 -3.57 5.90
N CYS A 64 -6.43 -2.51 5.14
CA CYS A 64 -6.52 -1.16 5.69
C CYS A 64 -7.72 -1.03 6.63
N ASP A 65 -8.90 -1.55 6.25
CA ASP A 65 -10.08 -1.58 7.11
C ASP A 65 -9.82 -2.34 8.41
N GLY A 66 -9.22 -3.53 8.33
CA GLY A 66 -8.83 -4.33 9.49
C GLY A 66 -7.80 -3.67 10.42
N LEU A 67 -7.07 -2.66 9.94
CA LEU A 67 -6.10 -1.87 10.73
C LEU A 67 -6.66 -0.51 11.17
N ASN A 68 -7.95 -0.24 10.94
CA ASN A 68 -8.65 1.02 11.22
C ASN A 68 -8.14 2.19 10.37
N VAL A 69 -7.83 1.94 9.10
CA VAL A 69 -7.56 2.97 8.08
C VAL A 69 -8.72 2.97 7.09
N ASN A 70 -9.47 4.07 7.04
CA ASN A 70 -10.58 4.26 6.13
C ASN A 70 -10.07 4.42 4.69
N ALA A 71 -10.17 3.35 3.91
CA ALA A 71 -9.61 3.29 2.56
C ALA A 71 -10.71 3.25 1.50
N VAL A 72 -10.57 4.10 0.48
CA VAL A 72 -11.30 3.98 -0.79
C VAL A 72 -10.34 3.52 -1.89
N GLY A 73 -10.85 2.72 -2.83
CA GLY A 73 -10.02 2.11 -3.87
C GLY A 73 -10.15 2.80 -5.22
N TYR A 74 -9.02 3.03 -5.89
CA TYR A 74 -8.96 3.43 -7.29
C TYR A 74 -8.25 2.35 -8.13
N VAL A 75 -8.94 1.85 -9.15
CA VAL A 75 -8.39 0.82 -10.05
C VAL A 75 -7.50 1.49 -11.10
N ALA A 76 -6.19 1.20 -11.03
CA ALA A 76 -5.16 1.77 -11.89
C ALA A 76 -4.81 0.90 -13.12
N ASP A 77 -5.68 -0.03 -13.52
CA ASP A 77 -5.46 -0.91 -14.67
C ASP A 77 -5.35 -0.09 -15.97
N ARG A 78 -4.18 -0.09 -16.61
CA ARG A 78 -3.95 0.62 -17.89
C ARG A 78 -3.92 -0.30 -19.12
N THR A 79 -3.60 -1.57 -18.91
CA THR A 79 -3.49 -2.59 -19.97
C THR A 79 -3.89 -3.97 -19.46
N PRO A 80 -4.24 -4.92 -20.35
CA PRO A 80 -4.40 -6.32 -19.97
C PRO A 80 -3.09 -6.92 -19.45
N TYR A 81 -3.15 -7.60 -18.30
CA TYR A 81 -1.99 -8.28 -17.73
C TYR A 81 -1.83 -9.69 -18.32
N VAL A 82 -0.65 -9.99 -18.89
CA VAL A 82 -0.34 -11.29 -19.51
C VAL A 82 -0.61 -12.48 -18.58
N HIS A 83 -0.33 -12.30 -17.28
CA HIS A 83 -0.48 -13.36 -16.27
C HIS A 83 -1.65 -13.13 -15.31
N ILE A 84 -2.71 -12.43 -15.77
CA ILE A 84 -3.84 -12.03 -14.91
C ILE A 84 -4.46 -13.21 -14.13
N ARG A 85 -4.62 -14.38 -14.77
CA ARG A 85 -5.17 -15.59 -14.11
C ARG A 85 -4.32 -16.02 -12.92
N TRP A 86 -3.00 -15.98 -13.06
CA TRP A 86 -2.08 -16.34 -11.98
C TRP A 86 -2.15 -15.34 -10.83
N TYR A 87 -2.23 -14.03 -11.13
CA TYR A 87 -2.37 -13.00 -10.11
C TYR A 87 -3.64 -13.18 -9.28
N TRP A 88 -4.78 -13.46 -9.92
CA TRP A 88 -6.02 -13.78 -9.22
C TRP A 88 -5.92 -15.03 -8.34
N ILE A 89 -5.30 -16.10 -8.83
CA ILE A 89 -5.11 -17.33 -8.04
C ILE A 89 -4.24 -17.06 -6.81
N ARG A 90 -3.15 -16.31 -6.97
CA ARG A 90 -2.25 -15.92 -5.87
C ARG A 90 -2.96 -15.07 -4.81
N GLU A 91 -3.97 -14.27 -5.19
CA GLU A 91 -4.71 -13.46 -4.23
C GLU A 91 -5.53 -14.29 -3.25
N ILE A 92 -5.92 -15.53 -3.58
CA ILE A 92 -6.68 -16.40 -2.66
C ILE A 92 -5.89 -16.69 -1.37
N PRO A 93 -4.67 -17.29 -1.42
CA PRO A 93 -3.88 -17.49 -0.20
C PRO A 93 -3.41 -16.17 0.40
N ALA A 94 -3.20 -15.11 -0.40
CA ALA A 94 -2.80 -13.81 0.12
C ALA A 94 -3.92 -13.15 0.95
N LEU A 95 -5.19 -13.30 0.55
CA LEU A 95 -6.35 -12.81 1.30
C LEU A 95 -6.50 -13.55 2.62
N TRP A 96 -6.33 -14.88 2.60
CA TRP A 96 -6.32 -15.68 3.83
C TRP A 96 -5.20 -15.23 4.78
N ASN A 97 -4.00 -15.00 4.26
CA ASN A 97 -2.87 -14.53 5.06
C ASN A 97 -3.11 -13.10 5.59
N ALA A 98 -3.74 -12.21 4.80
CA ALA A 98 -4.12 -10.88 5.28
C ALA A 98 -5.09 -10.96 6.45
N TRP A 99 -6.14 -11.79 6.33
CA TRP A 99 -7.07 -12.05 7.43
C TRP A 99 -6.35 -12.58 8.67
N TRP A 100 -5.44 -13.55 8.51
CA TRP A 100 -4.66 -14.10 9.62
C TRP A 100 -3.78 -13.05 10.30
N ASP A 101 -3.12 -12.19 9.51
CA ASP A 101 -2.26 -11.14 10.05
C ASP A 101 -3.06 -10.06 10.79
N ILE A 102 -4.27 -9.73 10.33
CA ILE A 102 -5.15 -8.76 11.00
C ILE A 102 -5.70 -9.31 12.32
N HIS A 103 -6.19 -10.55 12.33
CA HIS A 103 -6.99 -11.08 13.44
C HIS A 103 -6.23 -11.96 14.41
N VAL A 104 -5.08 -12.52 14.01
CA VAL A 104 -4.36 -13.52 14.84
C VAL A 104 -2.93 -13.11 15.10
N LYS A 105 -2.13 -12.86 14.06
CA LYS A 105 -0.69 -12.67 14.23
C LYS A 105 -0.32 -11.25 14.65
N GLN A 106 -0.99 -10.25 14.10
CA GLN A 106 -0.74 -8.81 14.32
C GLN A 106 0.76 -8.47 14.34
N PRO A 107 1.52 -8.82 13.28
CA PRO A 107 2.96 -8.58 13.26
C PRO A 107 3.23 -7.08 13.32
N GLU A 108 4.29 -6.70 14.03
CA GLU A 108 4.79 -5.33 14.04
C GLU A 108 5.74 -5.14 12.85
N PRO A 109 5.44 -4.21 11.91
CA PRO A 109 6.34 -3.92 10.80
C PRO A 109 7.64 -3.24 11.26
N VAL A 110 8.57 -3.00 10.33
CA VAL A 110 9.70 -2.12 10.62
C VAL A 110 9.16 -0.69 10.80
N LEU A 111 9.24 -0.19 12.03
CA LEU A 111 8.85 1.16 12.39
C LEU A 111 10.10 2.06 12.44
N GLY A 112 9.89 3.34 12.14
CA GLY A 112 10.84 4.42 12.38
C GLY A 112 10.20 5.46 13.31
N GLU A 113 10.78 6.64 13.41
CA GLU A 113 10.07 7.75 14.04
C GLU A 113 8.82 8.12 13.23
N PRO A 114 7.70 8.50 13.88
CA PRO A 114 6.53 9.01 13.18
C PRO A 114 6.89 10.20 12.28
N LEU A 115 6.32 10.22 11.08
CA LEU A 115 6.44 11.27 10.08
C LEU A 115 5.03 11.73 9.67
N PRO A 116 4.32 12.50 10.52
CA PRO A 116 2.95 12.90 10.23
C PRO A 116 2.88 13.75 8.95
N ILE A 117 1.96 13.40 8.04
CA ILE A 117 1.78 14.12 6.77
C ILE A 117 0.96 15.41 6.96
N PHE A 118 0.11 15.45 7.98
CA PHE A 118 -0.68 16.64 8.35
C PHE A 118 -0.30 17.09 9.77
N PRO A 119 -0.22 18.41 10.03
CA PRO A 119 0.09 18.97 11.35
C PRO A 119 -1.05 18.82 12.37
#